data_AF-A0A9W9FJI2-F1
#
_entry.id   AF-A0A9W9FJI2-F1
#
_cell.length_a   1.000
_cell.length_b   1.000
_cell.length_c   1.000
_cell.angle_alpha   90.00
_cell.angle_beta   90.00
_cell.angle_gamma   90.00
#
_symmetry.space_group_name_H-M   'P 1'
#
loop_
_entity.id
_entity.type
_entity.pdbx_description
1 polymer ?
#
loop_
_entity_poly.entity_id
_entity_poly.type
_entity_poly.pdbx_seq_one_letter_code
_entity_poly.pdbx_strand_id
1 'polypeptide(L)'
;MGRQSGNAENKLRGYKAAISNPRVSEPAKSHAQEEISKFEGVQSDEDRHEGNVKRGLKAAMHNPNNTGAGRSQARGKLESMGEEVEPEE
;
A
#
# COMPACT_ATOMS: atom_id res chain seq x y z
N MET A 1 -10.08 -10.31 -13.83
CA MET A 1 -10.77 -10.28 -12.52
C MET A 1 -10.98 -8.83 -12.08
N GLY A 2 -12.23 -8.37 -12.00
CA GLY A 2 -12.56 -7.05 -11.46
C GLY A 2 -12.32 -7.03 -9.95
N ARG A 3 -11.59 -6.03 -9.45
CA ARG A 3 -11.33 -5.86 -8.01
C ARG A 3 -12.64 -5.48 -7.32
N GLN A 4 -13.44 -6.46 -6.87
CA GLN A 4 -14.61 -6.18 -6.01
C GLN A 4 -14.23 -5.51 -4.67
N SER A 5 -12.94 -5.52 -4.31
CA SER A 5 -12.39 -4.87 -3.11
C SER A 5 -12.30 -3.33 -3.18
N GLY A 6 -12.32 -2.72 -4.38
CA GLY A 6 -12.13 -1.27 -4.52
C GLY A 6 -13.24 -0.41 -3.90
N ASN A 7 -14.45 -0.95 -3.73
CA ASN A 7 -15.58 -0.19 -3.16
C ASN A 7 -15.43 0.04 -1.65
N ALA A 8 -15.00 -0.98 -0.90
CA ALA A 8 -14.80 -0.86 0.54
C ALA A 8 -13.61 0.06 0.87
N GLU A 9 -12.54 -0.06 0.09
CA GLU A 9 -11.32 0.73 0.27
C GLU A 9 -11.54 2.21 -0.06
N ASN A 10 -12.27 2.51 -1.14
CA ASN A 10 -12.63 3.89 -1.48
C ASN A 10 -13.53 4.53 -0.41
N LYS A 11 -14.46 3.77 0.18
CA LYS A 11 -15.30 4.25 1.30
C LYS A 11 -14.46 4.57 2.53
N LEU A 12 -13.56 3.67 2.92
CA LEU A 12 -12.63 3.90 4.03
C LEU A 12 -11.78 5.16 3.85
N ARG A 13 -11.25 5.37 2.65
CA ARG A 13 -10.47 6.57 2.33
C ARG A 13 -11.34 7.84 2.45
N GLY A 14 -12.60 7.76 2.03
CA GLY A 14 -13.59 8.82 2.22
C GLY A 14 -13.87 9.11 3.69
N TYR A 15 -14.08 8.10 4.52
CA TYR A 15 -14.30 8.26 5.96
C TYR A 15 -13.08 8.85 6.67
N LYS A 16 -11.87 8.40 6.35
CA LYS A 16 -10.60 8.99 6.86
C LYS A 16 -10.48 10.47 6.50
N ALA A 17 -10.84 10.83 5.26
CA ALA A 17 -10.85 12.22 4.81
C ALA A 17 -11.89 13.06 5.54
N ALA A 18 -13.07 12.51 5.81
CA ALA A 18 -14.12 13.18 6.58
C ALA A 18 -13.68 13.50 8.01
N ILE A 19 -12.96 12.58 8.67
CA ILE A 19 -12.41 12.78 10.03
C ILE A 19 -11.39 13.91 10.05
N SER A 20 -10.52 14.00 9.03
CA SER A 20 -9.45 15.00 8.96
C SER A 20 -9.94 16.38 8.51
N ASN A 21 -11.15 16.47 7.95
CA ASN A 21 -11.67 17.72 7.42
C ASN A 21 -12.26 18.59 8.54
N PRO A 22 -11.72 19.81 8.79
CA PRO A 22 -12.22 20.69 9.84
C PRO A 22 -13.64 21.23 9.56
N ARG A 23 -14.14 21.13 8.32
CA ARG A 23 -15.51 21.53 7.94
C ARG A 23 -16.56 20.46 8.23
N VAL A 24 -16.16 19.25 8.65
CA VAL A 24 -17.07 18.17 8.99
C VAL A 24 -17.43 18.26 10.47
N SER A 25 -18.70 18.01 10.78
CA SER A 25 -19.19 18.05 12.16
C SER A 25 -18.67 16.88 12.99
N GLU A 26 -18.46 17.10 14.28
CA GLU A 26 -18.04 16.07 15.25
C GLU A 26 -18.91 14.78 15.23
N PRO A 27 -20.26 14.84 15.18
CA PRO A 27 -21.06 13.62 15.06
C PRO A 27 -20.81 12.86 13.75
N ALA A 28 -20.55 13.56 12.63
CA ALA A 28 -20.25 12.93 11.35
C ALA A 28 -18.85 12.26 11.36
N LYS A 29 -17.87 12.86 12.05
CA LYS A 29 -16.55 12.23 12.26
C LYS A 29 -16.65 10.99 13.11
N SER A 30 -17.45 11.03 14.18
CA SER A 30 -17.68 9.88 15.07
C SER A 30 -18.29 8.70 14.30
N HIS A 31 -19.30 8.96 13.46
CA HIS A 31 -19.87 7.95 12.57
C HIS A 31 -18.83 7.41 11.58
N ALA A 32 -18.00 8.28 10.99
CA ALA A 32 -16.93 7.85 10.10
C ALA A 32 -15.91 6.93 10.78
N GLN A 33 -15.58 7.15 12.06
CA GLN A 33 -14.69 6.28 12.84
C GLN A 33 -15.32 4.91 13.12
N GLU A 34 -16.62 4.88 13.42
CA GLU A 34 -17.35 3.63 13.64
C GLU A 34 -17.41 2.80 12.35
N GLU A 35 -17.71 3.44 11.22
CA GLU A 35 -17.71 2.79 9.91
C GLU A 35 -16.32 2.24 9.56
N ILE A 36 -15.25 2.98 9.82
CA ILE A 36 -13.87 2.50 9.60
C ILE A 36 -13.60 1.22 10.40
N SER A 37 -14.08 1.15 11.65
CA SER A 37 -13.88 -0.02 12.52
C SER A 37 -14.64 -1.25 12.02
N LYS A 38 -15.76 -1.07 11.30
CA LYS A 38 -16.53 -2.18 10.69
C LYS A 38 -15.82 -2.80 9.49
N PHE A 39 -14.92 -2.08 8.83
CA PHE A 39 -14.10 -2.62 7.76
C PHE A 39 -12.84 -3.30 8.33
N GLU A 40 -13.03 -4.36 9.13
CA GLU A 40 -11.93 -5.25 9.53
C GLU A 40 -11.29 -5.89 8.28
N GLY A 41 -9.96 -5.92 8.24
CA GLY A 41 -9.19 -6.61 7.18
C GLY A 41 -8.74 -5.74 6.00
N VAL A 42 -8.98 -4.43 6.01
CA VAL A 42 -8.34 -3.55 5.04
C VAL A 42 -6.93 -3.23 5.51
N GLN A 43 -5.95 -3.73 4.75
CA GLN A 43 -4.52 -3.49 4.99
C GLN A 43 -4.26 -2.01 5.24
N SER A 44 -3.43 -1.70 6.23
CA SER A 44 -3.04 -0.33 6.54
C SER A 44 -2.39 0.32 5.32
N ASP A 45 -2.47 1.64 5.23
CA ASP A 45 -1.82 2.37 4.15
C ASP A 45 -0.29 2.10 4.13
N GLU A 46 0.31 1.89 5.31
CA GLU A 46 1.71 1.49 5.50
C GLU A 46 2.01 0.10 4.89
N ASP A 47 1.21 -0.93 5.26
CA ASP A 47 1.37 -2.29 4.75
C ASP A 47 1.27 -2.34 3.22
N ARG A 48 0.33 -1.55 2.66
CA ARG A 48 0.17 -1.42 1.20
C ARG A 48 1.36 -0.70 0.58
N HIS A 49 1.90 0.33 1.23
CA HIS A 49 3.07 1.06 0.76
C HIS A 49 4.26 0.11 0.65
N GLU A 50 4.55 -0.66 1.69
CA GLU A 50 5.63 -1.65 1.69
C GLU A 50 5.44 -2.70 0.59
N GLY A 51 4.23 -3.25 0.45
CA GLY A 51 3.93 -4.22 -0.62
C GLY A 51 4.10 -3.63 -2.02
N ASN A 52 3.73 -2.36 -2.23
CA ASN A 52 3.94 -1.66 -3.50
C ASN A 52 5.43 -1.43 -3.79
N VAL A 53 6.20 -1.02 -2.78
CA VAL A 53 7.64 -0.80 -2.89
C VAL A 53 8.35 -2.10 -3.24
N LYS A 54 8.05 -3.20 -2.52
CA LYS A 54 8.60 -4.53 -2.82
C LYS A 54 8.32 -4.96 -4.27
N ARG A 55 7.07 -4.82 -4.73
CA ARG A 55 6.70 -5.10 -6.13
C ARG A 55 7.48 -4.24 -7.14
N GLY A 56 7.63 -2.95 -6.87
CA GLY A 56 8.37 -2.03 -7.73
C GLY A 56 9.86 -2.39 -7.80
N LEU A 57 10.47 -2.76 -6.68
CA LEU A 57 11.86 -3.19 -6.63
C LEU A 57 12.07 -4.50 -7.39
N LYS A 58 11.17 -5.48 -7.24
CA LYS A 58 11.20 -6.72 -8.05
C LYS A 58 11.12 -6.42 -9.54
N ALA A 59 10.19 -5.54 -9.94
CA ALA A 59 10.09 -5.12 -11.35
C ALA A 59 11.38 -4.42 -11.84
N ALA A 60 11.98 -3.56 -11.00
CA ALA A 60 13.23 -2.90 -11.33
C ALA A 60 14.39 -3.90 -11.50
N MET A 61 14.41 -5.00 -10.74
CA MET A 61 15.40 -6.07 -10.87
C MET A 61 15.31 -6.81 -12.21
N HIS A 62 14.11 -7.19 -12.66
CA HIS A 62 13.96 -7.94 -13.92
C HIS A 62 13.86 -7.05 -15.17
N ASN A 63 13.84 -5.72 -15.02
CA ASN A 63 13.73 -4.82 -16.16
C ASN A 63 15.05 -4.81 -16.98
N PRO A 64 15.04 -5.27 -18.25
CA PRO A 64 16.24 -5.27 -19.10
C PRO A 64 16.72 -3.86 -19.42
N ASN A 65 15.82 -2.87 -19.45
CA ASN A 65 16.13 -1.47 -19.69
C ASN A 65 16.69 -0.75 -18.44
N ASN A 66 16.72 -1.42 -17.29
CA ASN A 66 17.35 -0.87 -16.10
C ASN A 66 18.88 -1.07 -16.17
N THR A 67 19.61 -0.21 -15.47
CA THR A 67 21.07 -0.34 -15.34
C THR A 67 21.45 -1.50 -14.42
N GLY A 68 22.63 -2.08 -14.62
CA GLY A 68 23.14 -3.14 -13.72
C GLY A 68 23.21 -2.67 -12.26
N ALA A 69 23.72 -1.46 -12.02
CA ALA A 69 23.75 -0.85 -10.69
C ALA A 69 22.35 -0.66 -10.09
N GLY A 70 21.37 -0.21 -10.89
CA GLY A 70 19.98 -0.06 -10.46
C GLY A 70 19.33 -1.39 -10.05
N ARG A 71 19.63 -2.48 -10.77
CA ARG A 71 19.17 -3.83 -10.40
C ARG A 71 19.79 -4.31 -9.09
N SER A 72 21.10 -4.12 -8.91
CA SER A 72 21.80 -4.48 -7.67
C SER A 72 21.28 -3.69 -6.46
N GLN A 73 21.02 -2.39 -6.63
CA GLN A 73 20.42 -1.57 -5.58
C GLN A 73 19.00 -2.02 -5.23
N ALA A 74 18.20 -2.37 -6.23
CA ALA A 74 16.84 -2.88 -6.00
C ALA A 74 16.86 -4.19 -5.19
N ARG A 75 17.82 -5.08 -5.49
CA ARG A 75 18.07 -6.32 -4.74
C ARG A 75 18.42 -6.06 -3.28
N GLY A 76 19.44 -5.25 -3.01
CA GLY A 76 19.85 -4.96 -1.63
C GLY A 76 18.75 -4.29 -0.80
N LYS A 77 17.87 -3.51 -1.45
CA LYS A 77 16.73 -2.89 -0.78
C LYS A 77 15.61 -3.89 -0.47
N LEU A 78 15.39 -4.89 -1.31
CA LEU A 78 14.47 -6.00 -1.03
C LEU A 78 14.99 -6.87 0.12
N GLU A 79 16.27 -7.20 0.13
CA GLU A 79 16.92 -7.95 1.21
C GLU A 79 16.81 -7.18 2.55
N SER A 80 17.03 -5.86 2.53
CA SER A 80 16.83 -5.00 3.71
C SER A 80 15.38 -5.00 4.22
N MET A 81 14.40 -5.30 3.35
CA MET A 81 12.99 -5.40 3.69
C MET A 81 12.57 -6.84 4.06
N GLY A 82 13.53 -7.74 4.24
CA GLY A 82 13.31 -9.13 4.61
C GLY A 82 12.73 -10.00 3.49
N GLU A 83 12.86 -9.58 2.23
CA GLU A 83 12.56 -10.48 1.10
C GLU A 83 13.80 -11.24 0.67
N GLU A 84 13.70 -12.56 0.67
CA GLU A 84 14.71 -13.45 0.11
C GLU A 84 14.68 -13.33 -1.41
N VAL A 85 15.70 -12.69 -1.96
CA VAL A 85 15.86 -12.55 -3.40
C VAL A 85 16.83 -13.62 -3.88
N GLU A 86 16.27 -14.75 -4.29
CA GLU A 86 17.04 -15.82 -4.92
C GLU A 86 17.76 -15.25 -6.17
N PRO A 87 19.08 -15.48 -6.33
CA PRO A 87 19.75 -15.15 -7.57
C PRO A 87 19.16 -16.01 -8.69
N GLU A 88 18.55 -15.39 -9.70
CA GLU A 88 18.28 -16.08 -10.97
C GLU A 88 19.64 -16.47 -11.59
N GLU A 89 19.86 -17.78 -11.76
CA GLU A 89 20.97 -18.36 -12.54
C GLU A 89 20.88 -18.04 -14.04
#